data_AF-A0A968HFZ8-F1
#
_entry.id   AF-A0A968HFZ8-F1
#
_cell.length_a   1.000
_cell.length_b   1.000
_cell.length_c   1.000
_cell.angle_alpha   90.00
_cell.angle_beta   90.00
_cell.angle_gamma   90.00
#
_symmetry.space_group_name_H-M   'P 1'
#
loop_
_entity.id
_entity.type
_entity.pdbx_description
1 polymer ?
#
loop_
_entity_poly.entity_id
_entity_poly.type
_entity_poly.pdbx_seq_one_letter_code
_entity_poly.pdbx_strand_id
1 'polypeptide(L)' 'MFRNKIKGWEALVKELGHSGATQFILLCEKGEGDYMKERKKMLKRVTIEKIVDCSFPPLKEK' A
#
# COMPACT_ATOMS: atom_id res chain seq x y z
N MET A 1 -13.39 0.64 -9.93
CA MET A 1 -12.66 1.58 -9.03
C MET A 1 -12.46 1.05 -7.58
N PHE A 2 -13.33 0.19 -7.02
CA PHE A 2 -13.23 -0.25 -5.60
C PHE A 2 -12.37 -1.49 -5.30
N ARG A 3 -12.04 -2.31 -6.31
CA ARG A 3 -11.46 -3.65 -6.11
C ARG A 3 -10.05 -3.65 -5.50
N ASN A 4 -9.25 -2.61 -5.77
CA ASN A 4 -7.90 -2.48 -5.20
C ASN A 4 -7.92 -2.01 -3.74
N LYS A 5 -8.93 -1.24 -3.33
CA LYS A 5 -9.09 -0.81 -1.93
C LYS A 5 -9.43 -2.00 -1.02
N ILE A 6 -10.28 -2.90 -1.50
CA ILE A 6 -10.65 -4.13 -0.78
C ILE A 6 -9.42 -5.04 -0.59
N LYS A 7 -8.66 -5.29 -1.66
CA LYS A 7 -7.43 -6.09 -1.57
C LYS A 7 -6.37 -5.46 -0.67
N GLY A 8 -6.25 -4.13 -0.70
CA GLY A 8 -5.38 -3.38 0.21
C GLY A 8 -5.80 -3.57 1.67
N TRP A 9 -7.10 -3.46 1.95
CA TRP A 9 -7.67 -3.70 3.27
C TRP A 9 -7.43 -5.13 3.76
N GLU A 10 -7.71 -6.14 2.93
CA GLU A 10 -7.47 -7.55 3.27
C GLU A 10 -6.00 -7.83 3.59
N ALA A 11 -5.07 -7.27 2.82
CA ALA A 11 -3.64 -7.39 3.08
C ALA A 11 -3.23 -6.68 4.37
N LEU A 12 -3.75 -5.48 4.63
CA LEU A 12 -3.53 -4.72 5.87
C LEU A 12 -4.04 -5.48 7.11
N VAL A 13 -5.26 -6.03 7.03
CA VAL A 13 -5.86 -6.82 8.11
C VAL A 13 -5.10 -8.12 8.35
N LYS A 14 -4.58 -8.76 7.30
CA LYS A 14 -3.80 -10.00 7.44
C LYS A 14 -2.50 -9.79 8.22
N GLU A 15 -1.81 -8.67 7.98
CA GLU A 15 -0.52 -8.40 8.62
C GLU A 15 -0.63 -7.67 9.97
N LEU A 16 -1.62 -6.78 10.13
CA LEU A 16 -1.75 -5.91 11.32
C LEU A 16 -2.95 -6.28 12.22
N GLY A 17 -3.83 -7.17 11.77
CA GLY A 17 -5.13 -7.40 12.38
C GLY A 17 -6.10 -6.23 12.15
N HIS A 18 -7.37 -6.44 12.50
CA HIS A 18 -8.42 -5.44 12.30
C HIS A 18 -8.12 -4.11 13.02
N SER A 19 -7.72 -4.18 14.29
CA SER A 19 -7.42 -2.99 15.09
C SER A 19 -6.21 -2.22 14.55
N GLY A 20 -5.14 -2.92 14.16
CA GLY A 20 -3.94 -2.30 13.58
C GLY A 20 -4.18 -1.70 12.20
N ALA A 21 -4.97 -2.37 11.35
CA ALA A 21 -5.38 -1.85 10.06
C ALA A 21 -6.23 -0.57 10.18
N THR A 22 -7.17 -0.54 11.12
CA THR A 22 -7.98 0.66 11.41
C THR A 22 -7.11 1.82 11.92
N GLN A 23 -6.18 1.57 12.85
CA GLN A 23 -5.25 2.60 13.32
C GLN A 23 -4.35 3.12 12.20
N PHE A 24 -3.84 2.23 11.34
CA PHE A 24 -3.03 2.61 10.19
C PHE A 24 -3.78 3.58 9.26
N ILE A 25 -5.05 3.29 8.93
CA ILE A 25 -5.87 4.18 8.10
C ILE A 25 -6.08 5.53 8.78
N LEU A 26 -6.45 5.53 10.07
CA LEU A 26 -6.68 6.77 10.83
C LEU A 26 -5.42 7.64 10.92
N LEU A 27 -4.24 7.02 11.01
CA LEU A 27 -2.95 7.72 11.01
C LEU A 27 -2.58 8.25 9.61
N CYS A 28 -2.95 7.54 8.55
CA CYS A 28 -2.71 7.96 7.17
C CYS A 28 -3.64 9.08 6.69
N GLU A 29 -4.84 9.24 7.28
CA GLU A 29 -5.82 10.26 6.85
C GLU A 29 -5.39 11.70 7.15
N LYS A 30 -4.54 11.91 8.16
CA LYS A 30 -3.88 13.20 8.35
C LYS A 30 -2.76 13.29 7.32
N GLY A 31 -3.05 13.93 6.18
CA GLY A 31 -2.08 14.34 5.16
C GLY A 31 -1.06 15.38 5.66
N GLU A 32 -0.56 15.21 6.88
CA GLU A 32 0.49 15.99 7.50
C GLU A 32 1.81 15.21 7.34
N GLY A 33 2.80 15.86 6.72
CA GLY A 33 4.12 15.27 6.49
C GLY A 33 4.47 15.14 5.01
N ASP A 34 5.77 15.00 4.73
CA ASP A 34 6.28 14.81 3.38
C ASP A 34 6.22 13.33 3.00
N TYR A 35 5.00 12.86 2.68
CA TYR A 35 4.77 11.47 2.23
C TYR A 35 5.68 11.10 1.06
N MET A 36 6.08 12.06 0.23
CA MET A 36 6.99 11.81 -0.89
C MET A 36 8.39 11.43 -0.39
N LYS A 37 8.93 12.12 0.63
CA LYS A 37 10.19 11.75 1.29
C LYS A 37 10.08 10.41 2.02
N GLU A 38 9.03 10.19 2.80
CA GLU A 38 8.84 8.96 3.56
C GLU A 38 8.67 7.75 2.63
N ARG A 39 7.84 7.87 1.58
CA ARG A 39 7.70 6.86 0.54
C ARG A 39 9.04 6.56 -0.13
N LYS A 40 9.83 7.59 -0.46
CA LYS A 40 11.16 7.42 -1.08
C LYS A 40 12.14 6.73 -0.14
N LYS A 41 12.00 6.87 1.17
CA LYS A 41 12.79 6.17 2.20
C LYS A 41 12.35 4.72 2.36
N MET A 42 11.04 4.46 2.45
CA MET A 42 10.47 3.11 2.59
C MET A 42 10.73 2.24 1.35
N LEU A 43 10.56 2.81 0.16
CA LEU A 43 10.74 2.11 -1.11
C LEU A 43 12.17 2.20 -1.67
N LYS A 44 13.12 2.79 -0.92
CA LYS A 44 14.49 3.03 -1.40
C LYS A 44 15.24 1.76 -1.84
N ARG A 45 14.81 0.60 -1.35
CA ARG A 45 15.38 -0.73 -1.64
C ARG A 45 14.51 -1.59 -2.55
N VAL A 46 13.37 -1.06 -3.00
CA VAL A 46 12.40 -1.76 -3.84
C VAL A 46 12.47 -1.16 -5.24
N THR A 47 13.03 -1.92 -6.19
CA THR A 47 13.03 -1.52 -7.61
C THR A 47 11.67 -1.79 -8.22
N ILE A 48 11.31 -1.04 -9.28
CA ILE A 48 10.06 -1.28 -10.02
C ILE A 48 9.98 -2.73 -10.50
N GLU A 49 11.11 -3.32 -10.90
CA GLU A 49 11.22 -4.72 -11.31
C GLU A 49 10.75 -5.66 -10.19
N LYS A 50 11.16 -5.43 -8.94
CA LYS A 50 10.67 -6.19 -7.77
C LYS A 50 9.18 -5.99 -7.50
N ILE A 51 8.64 -4.79 -7.77
CA ILE A 51 7.21 -4.52 -7.60
C ILE A 51 6.38 -5.28 -8.63
N VAL A 52 6.87 -5.33 -9.87
CA VAL A 52 6.22 -6.07 -10.97
C VAL A 52 6.32 -7.58 -10.76
N ASP A 53 7.43 -8.05 -10.17
CA ASP A 53 7.66 -9.46 -9.86
C ASP A 53 6.82 -9.94 -8.65
N CYS A 54 6.50 -9.05 -7.70
CA CYS A 54 5.55 -9.31 -6.61
C CYS A 54 4.08 -9.33 -7.10
N SER A 55 3.73 -10.34 -7.89
CA SER A 55 2.38 -10.92 -8.00
C SER A 55 1.20 -9.96 -8.22
N PHE A 56 1.36 -8.94 -9.06
CA PHE A 56 0.20 -8.30 -9.69
C PHE A 56 0.26 -8.58 -11.19
N PRO A 57 -0.61 -9.44 -11.74
CA PRO A 57 -0.66 -9.61 -13.19
C PRO A 57 -0.87 -8.21 -13.81
N PRO A 58 -0.12 -7.87 -14.88
CA PRO A 58 -0.20 -6.56 -15.49
C PRO A 58 -1.66 -6.30 -15.83
N LEU A 59 -2.17 -5.15 -15.37
CA LEU A 59 -3.50 -4.69 -15.74
C LEU A 59 -3.44 -4.46 -17.26
N LYS A 60 -3.87 -5.46 -18.04
CA LYS A 60 -4.05 -5.30 -19.48
C LYS A 60 -4.99 -4.12 -19.68
N GLU A 61 -4.47 -3.10 -20.37
CA GLU A 61 -5.27 -2.02 -20.92
C GLU A 61 -6.38 -2.64 -21.79
N LYS A 62 -7.62 -2.25 -21.49
CA LYS A 62 -8.78 -2.44 -22.33
C LYS A 62 -9.22 -1.08 -22.82
#